data_AF-A5Z6B9-F1
#
_entry.id   AF-A5Z6B9-F1
#
_cell.length_a   1.000
_cell.length_b   1.000
_cell.length_c   1.000
_cell.angle_alpha   90.00
_cell.angle_beta   90.00
_cell.angle_gamma   90.00
#
_symmetry.space_group_name_H-M   'P 1'
#
loop_
_entity.id
_entity.type
_entity.pdbx_description
1 polymer ?
#
loop_
_entity_poly.entity_id
_entity_poly.type
_entity_poly.pdbx_seq_one_letter_code
_entity_poly.pdbx_strand_id
1 'polypeptide(L)'
;MIDYVHKKGVKEGALKESIDTESLEKSIRKNFGDISWVCVEVKGTNLIIHIKENYITEISVKEDKPYDLVAECDCTIVSALVRRGKLNVNPKEKVKKGQVLITGVVDVTDESGQLLFNEYCNADGEIIGQIKEKYEEKLNIKYQDKKTEKSTKIIVPSFLEYKWIKNKGKNRELTCEETKMKFFGDYYLPISMQKYTIKKYKITEKNYSKEQAEKILNNKFNNKMFVMEQKGYKIIQKNVKMKKTMDSYALCGKITYNKPIGKVSYIDVKKIEEETVSINERN
;
A
#
# COMPACT_ATOMS: atom_id res chain seq x y z
N MET A 1 4.03 -14.48 -4.73
CA MET A 1 3.19 -14.81 -5.90
C MET A 1 3.46 -16.21 -6.46
N ILE A 2 4.71 -16.59 -6.69
CA ILE A 2 5.09 -17.96 -7.10
C ILE A 2 4.46 -19.02 -6.18
N ASP A 3 4.57 -18.85 -4.85
CA ASP A 3 3.96 -19.77 -3.88
C ASP A 3 2.44 -19.88 -4.01
N TYR A 4 1.76 -18.81 -4.45
CA TYR A 4 0.31 -18.81 -4.64
C TYR A 4 -0.09 -19.65 -5.86
N VAL A 5 0.66 -19.49 -6.96
CA VAL A 5 0.48 -20.25 -8.20
C VAL A 5 0.74 -21.74 -7.95
N HIS A 6 1.78 -22.07 -7.19
CA HIS A 6 2.09 -23.44 -6.77
C HIS A 6 0.97 -24.07 -5.92
N LYS A 7 0.34 -23.29 -5.03
CA LYS A 7 -0.83 -23.75 -4.25
C LYS A 7 -2.06 -24.03 -5.12
N LYS A 8 -2.16 -23.40 -6.29
CA LYS A 8 -3.23 -23.63 -7.27
C LYS A 8 -2.97 -24.81 -8.19
N GLY A 9 -1.93 -25.61 -7.93
CA GLY A 9 -1.62 -26.82 -8.68
C GLY A 9 -0.74 -26.58 -9.92
N VAL A 10 -0.43 -25.32 -10.21
CA VAL A 10 0.47 -24.97 -11.31
C VAL A 10 1.90 -24.99 -10.77
N LYS A 11 2.58 -26.10 -11.02
CA LYS A 11 3.96 -26.36 -10.61
C LYS A 11 4.78 -26.78 -11.81
N GLU A 12 6.08 -26.77 -11.61
CA GLU A 12 7.03 -27.26 -12.60
C GLU A 12 6.77 -28.74 -12.92
N GLY A 13 6.66 -29.06 -14.21
CA GLY A 13 6.29 -30.40 -14.67
C GLY A 13 4.79 -30.69 -14.76
N ALA A 14 3.92 -29.73 -14.42
CA ALA A 14 2.49 -29.86 -14.69
C ALA A 14 2.21 -29.94 -16.21
N LEU A 15 1.24 -30.77 -16.59
CA LEU A 15 0.81 -30.87 -17.98
C LEU A 15 0.19 -29.54 -18.41
N LYS A 16 0.55 -29.06 -19.61
CA LYS A 16 0.01 -27.80 -20.16
C LYS A 16 -1.52 -27.78 -20.14
N GLU A 17 -2.15 -28.90 -20.46
CA GLU A 17 -3.61 -29.07 -20.49
C GLU A 17 -4.26 -28.97 -19.11
N SER A 18 -3.51 -29.21 -18.03
CA SER A 18 -4.00 -29.08 -16.66
C SER A 18 -4.00 -27.64 -16.14
N ILE A 19 -3.41 -26.69 -16.89
CA ILE A 19 -3.27 -25.30 -16.48
C ILE A 19 -4.40 -24.49 -17.10
N ASP A 20 -5.42 -24.18 -16.30
CA ASP A 20 -6.45 -23.22 -16.64
C ASP A 20 -5.94 -21.78 -16.41
N THR A 21 -5.53 -21.13 -17.49
CA THR A 21 -4.99 -19.76 -17.47
C THR A 21 -6.06 -18.74 -17.05
N GLU A 22 -7.31 -18.90 -17.48
CA GLU A 22 -8.39 -17.97 -17.20
C GLU A 22 -8.79 -18.00 -15.72
N SER A 23 -8.93 -19.21 -15.17
CA SER A 23 -9.19 -19.38 -13.73
C SER A 23 -8.04 -18.84 -12.88
N LEU A 24 -6.79 -19.04 -13.32
CA LEU A 24 -5.61 -18.53 -12.63
C LEU A 24 -5.58 -16.98 -12.65
N GLU A 25 -5.87 -16.34 -13.78
CA GLU A 25 -5.97 -14.87 -13.88
C GLU A 25 -7.03 -14.30 -12.92
N LYS A 26 -8.25 -14.84 -12.97
CA LYS A 26 -9.36 -14.42 -12.10
C LYS A 26 -9.01 -14.60 -10.63
N SER A 27 -8.40 -15.73 -10.29
CA SER A 27 -7.95 -16.08 -8.96
C SER A 27 -6.88 -15.11 -8.44
N ILE A 28 -5.90 -14.72 -9.28
CA ILE A 28 -4.89 -13.73 -8.90
C ILE A 28 -5.56 -12.35 -8.68
N ARG A 29 -6.38 -11.88 -9.63
CA ARG A 29 -7.07 -10.58 -9.51
C ARG A 29 -7.97 -10.50 -8.27
N LYS A 30 -8.64 -11.59 -7.90
CA LYS A 30 -9.52 -11.62 -6.72
C LYS A 30 -8.76 -11.58 -5.39
N ASN A 31 -7.57 -12.20 -5.31
CA ASN A 31 -6.83 -12.32 -4.05
C ASN A 31 -5.83 -11.17 -3.82
N PHE A 32 -5.50 -10.41 -4.85
CA PHE A 32 -4.58 -9.28 -4.79
C PHE A 32 -5.29 -8.00 -5.26
N GLY A 33 -5.88 -7.26 -4.32
CA GLY A 33 -6.67 -6.06 -4.61
C GLY A 33 -5.88 -4.91 -5.26
N ASP A 34 -4.55 -4.93 -5.14
CA ASP A 34 -3.66 -3.92 -5.72
C ASP A 34 -3.34 -4.17 -7.20
N ILE A 35 -3.82 -5.28 -7.77
CA ILE A 35 -3.54 -5.66 -9.16
C ILE A 35 -4.70 -5.25 -10.08
N SER A 36 -4.45 -4.30 -10.99
CA SER A 36 -5.43 -3.84 -11.97
C SER A 36 -5.60 -4.76 -13.18
N TRP A 37 -4.51 -5.39 -13.60
CA TRP A 37 -4.53 -6.25 -14.78
C TRP A 37 -3.54 -7.40 -14.61
N VAL A 38 -3.99 -8.57 -15.05
CA VAL A 38 -3.22 -9.82 -15.05
C VAL A 38 -3.46 -10.46 -16.40
N CYS A 39 -2.40 -10.97 -17.02
CA CYS A 39 -2.45 -11.87 -18.15
C CYS A 39 -1.53 -13.05 -17.88
N VAL A 40 -2.06 -14.27 -18.04
CA VAL A 40 -1.35 -15.52 -17.87
C VAL A 40 -1.29 -16.19 -19.24
N GLU A 41 -0.10 -16.32 -19.80
CA GLU A 41 0.12 -17.01 -21.07
C GLU A 41 1.04 -18.21 -20.90
N VAL A 42 0.74 -19.30 -21.62
CA VAL A 42 1.64 -20.46 -21.70
C VAL A 42 2.41 -20.39 -23.03
N LYS A 43 3.70 -20.07 -22.96
CA LYS A 43 4.62 -20.05 -24.11
C LYS A 43 5.60 -21.22 -24.03
N GLY A 44 5.43 -22.19 -24.93
CA GLY A 44 6.21 -23.43 -24.91
C GLY A 44 5.98 -24.21 -23.61
N THR A 45 7.05 -24.35 -22.82
CA THR A 45 7.04 -24.98 -21.49
C THR A 45 6.98 -23.97 -20.34
N ASN A 46 6.84 -22.67 -20.62
CA ASN A 46 6.76 -21.63 -19.60
C ASN A 46 5.34 -21.13 -19.40
N LEU A 47 5.01 -20.86 -18.14
CA LEU A 47 3.92 -19.99 -17.75
C LEU A 47 4.47 -18.58 -17.50
N ILE A 48 3.94 -17.58 -18.21
CA ILE A 48 4.34 -16.18 -18.05
C ILE A 48 3.13 -15.42 -17.49
N ILE A 49 3.34 -14.73 -16.38
CA ILE A 49 2.30 -13.93 -15.72
C ILE A 49 2.71 -12.47 -15.79
N HIS A 50 1.99 -11.69 -16.59
CA HIS A 50 2.15 -10.24 -16.70
C HIS A 50 1.21 -9.56 -15.72
N ILE A 51 1.72 -8.60 -14.95
CA ILE A 51 0.98 -7.94 -13.87
C ILE A 51 1.16 -6.45 -13.97
N LYS A 52 0.04 -5.73 -13.85
CA LYS A 52 0.02 -4.29 -13.68
C LYS A 52 -0.64 -3.95 -12.35
N GLU A 53 0.17 -3.46 -11.42
CA GLU A 53 -0.30 -2.92 -10.15
C GLU A 53 -0.93 -1.55 -10.36
N ASN A 54 -1.98 -1.26 -9.61
CA ASN A 54 -2.60 0.06 -9.58
C ASN A 54 -2.50 0.61 -8.16
N TYR A 55 -1.89 1.79 -8.04
CA TYR A 55 -1.70 2.47 -6.77
C TYR A 55 -2.94 3.25 -6.31
N ILE A 56 -3.99 3.29 -7.13
CA ILE A 56 -5.26 3.97 -6.87
C ILE A 56 -6.33 2.88 -6.68
N THR A 57 -6.57 2.50 -5.43
CA THR A 57 -7.43 1.35 -5.06
C THR A 57 -8.92 1.66 -4.96
N GLU A 58 -9.35 2.90 -5.18
CA GLU A 58 -10.75 3.30 -4.97
C GLU A 58 -11.43 3.62 -6.31
N ILE A 59 -11.88 2.57 -7.00
CA ILE A 59 -12.98 2.72 -7.95
C ILE A 59 -14.24 2.81 -7.09
N SER A 60 -14.85 3.99 -7.01
CA SER A 60 -16.11 4.18 -6.29
C SER A 60 -17.19 3.31 -6.92
N VAL A 61 -17.53 2.21 -6.24
CA VAL A 61 -18.77 1.49 -6.54
C VAL A 61 -19.91 2.49 -6.36
N LYS A 62 -20.86 2.54 -7.30
CA LYS A 62 -22.09 3.31 -7.07
C LYS A 62 -22.79 2.69 -5.87
N GLU A 63 -22.74 3.37 -4.75
CA GLU A 63 -23.43 2.96 -3.54
C GLU A 63 -24.83 3.57 -3.53
N ASP A 64 -25.85 2.74 -3.39
CA ASP A 64 -27.25 3.18 -3.35
C ASP A 64 -27.67 3.72 -1.97
N LYS A 65 -26.84 3.55 -0.94
CA LYS A 65 -27.15 3.99 0.43
C LYS A 65 -26.69 5.43 0.65
N PRO A 66 -27.51 6.29 1.28
CA PRO A 66 -27.10 7.64 1.63
C PRO A 66 -26.00 7.61 2.69
N TYR A 67 -25.06 8.54 2.57
CA TYR A 67 -23.91 8.63 3.47
C TYR A 67 -23.43 10.07 3.63
N ASP A 68 -22.82 10.33 4.79
CA ASP A 68 -22.10 11.55 5.10
C ASP A 68 -20.61 11.40 4.76
N LEU A 69 -19.95 12.53 4.56
CA LEU A 69 -18.48 12.60 4.55
C LEU A 69 -18.00 13.12 5.89
N VAL A 70 -17.27 12.28 6.62
CA VAL A 70 -16.66 12.60 7.93
C VAL A 70 -15.15 12.75 7.82
N ALA A 71 -14.55 13.48 8.76
CA ALA A 71 -13.10 13.69 8.80
C ALA A 71 -12.35 12.40 9.16
N GLU A 72 -11.42 11.96 8.30
CA GLU A 72 -10.55 10.80 8.56
C GLU A 72 -9.59 11.03 9.75
N CYS A 73 -9.14 12.28 9.93
CA CYS A 73 -8.17 12.68 10.95
C CYS A 73 -8.33 14.14 11.38
N ASP A 74 -7.73 14.49 12.53
CA ASP A 74 -7.69 15.85 13.04
C ASP A 74 -6.90 16.77 12.08
N CYS A 75 -7.50 17.87 11.64
CA CYS A 75 -6.86 18.78 10.69
C CYS A 75 -7.49 20.18 10.69
N THR A 76 -6.90 21.09 9.93
CA THR A 76 -7.46 22.43 9.66
C THR A 76 -7.91 22.49 8.21
N ILE A 77 -9.17 22.85 7.96
CA ILE A 77 -9.73 22.92 6.61
C ILE A 77 -9.02 24.02 5.81
N VAL A 78 -8.52 23.68 4.62
CA VAL A 78 -7.89 24.63 3.69
C VAL A 78 -8.87 25.04 2.61
N SER A 79 -9.53 24.07 2.00
CA SER A 79 -10.53 24.28 0.96
C SER A 79 -11.60 23.21 1.04
N ALA A 80 -12.82 23.58 0.69
CA ALA A 80 -13.96 22.69 0.58
C ALA A 80 -14.67 22.99 -0.74
N LEU A 81 -14.86 21.95 -1.55
CA LEU A 81 -15.65 21.99 -2.78
C LEU A 81 -16.74 20.93 -2.67
N VAL A 82 -18.00 21.35 -2.59
CA VAL A 82 -19.13 20.44 -2.46
C VAL A 82 -19.86 20.32 -3.79
N ARG A 83 -20.13 19.09 -4.22
CA ARG A 83 -20.92 18.77 -5.42
C ARG A 83 -22.33 18.29 -5.06
N ARG A 84 -22.47 17.53 -3.97
CA ARG A 84 -23.74 17.01 -3.43
C ARG A 84 -23.72 16.99 -1.90
N GLY A 85 -24.87 17.29 -1.29
CA GLY A 85 -25.01 17.42 0.16
C GLY A 85 -24.78 18.84 0.67
N LYS A 86 -24.81 19.02 1.99
CA LYS A 86 -24.66 20.33 2.66
C LYS A 86 -23.34 20.38 3.42
N LEU A 87 -22.57 21.44 3.21
CA LEU A 87 -21.29 21.67 3.88
C LEU A 87 -21.51 22.10 5.33
N ASN A 88 -20.93 21.38 6.29
CA ASN A 88 -21.06 21.66 7.72
C ASN A 88 -19.81 22.33 8.33
N VAL A 89 -18.77 22.59 7.53
CA VAL A 89 -17.49 23.13 8.01
C VAL A 89 -17.03 24.31 7.16
N ASN A 90 -16.34 25.26 7.79
CA ASN A 90 -15.81 26.43 7.09
C ASN A 90 -14.30 26.32 6.81
N PRO A 91 -13.79 26.94 5.73
CA PRO A 91 -12.35 27.09 5.54
C PRO A 91 -11.70 27.75 6.76
N LYS A 92 -10.51 27.28 7.15
CA LYS A 92 -9.74 27.66 8.35
C LYS A 92 -10.25 27.11 9.67
N GLU A 93 -11.35 26.36 9.67
CA GLU A 93 -11.86 25.68 10.86
C GLU A 93 -10.99 24.46 11.23
N LYS A 94 -10.89 24.15 12.53
CA LYS A 94 -10.25 22.93 13.02
C LYS A 94 -11.31 21.85 13.21
N VAL A 95 -11.11 20.72 12.55
CA VAL A 95 -11.99 19.55 12.66
C VAL A 95 -11.30 18.42 13.39
N LYS A 96 -12.08 17.65 14.15
CA LYS A 96 -11.62 16.41 14.78
C LYS A 96 -11.98 15.21 13.92
N LYS A 97 -11.23 14.13 14.08
CA LYS A 97 -11.54 12.83 13.49
C LYS A 97 -12.98 12.42 13.82
N GLY A 98 -13.73 12.05 12.78
CA GLY A 98 -15.14 11.65 12.87
C GLY A 98 -16.15 12.80 12.82
N GLN A 99 -15.72 14.06 12.78
CA GLN A 99 -16.64 15.18 12.59
C GLN A 99 -17.24 15.16 11.18
N VAL A 100 -18.55 15.41 11.09
CA VAL A 100 -19.27 15.51 9.80
C VAL A 100 -18.81 16.75 9.05
N LEU A 101 -18.29 16.54 7.85
CA LEU A 101 -17.82 17.59 6.96
C LEU A 101 -18.90 17.98 5.95
N ILE A 102 -19.51 16.97 5.31
CA ILE A 102 -20.63 17.15 4.37
C ILE A 102 -21.72 16.18 4.83
N THR A 103 -22.92 16.71 5.09
CA THR A 103 -24.10 15.91 5.39
C THR A 103 -24.81 15.50 4.09
N GLY A 104 -25.20 14.24 4.01
CA GLY A 104 -26.06 13.69 2.97
C GLY A 104 -27.55 14.00 3.21
N VAL A 105 -27.92 14.50 4.39
CA VAL A 105 -29.28 14.96 4.71
C VAL A 105 -29.42 16.44 4.31
N VAL A 106 -30.29 16.71 3.35
CA VAL A 106 -30.57 18.06 2.84
C VAL A 106 -32.00 18.45 3.21
N ASP A 107 -32.13 19.57 3.91
CA ASP A 107 -33.41 20.14 4.32
C ASP A 107 -34.11 20.77 3.09
N VAL A 108 -35.27 20.26 2.70
CA VAL A 108 -36.11 20.89 1.66
C VAL A 108 -37.08 21.84 2.34
N THR A 109 -36.97 23.13 2.07
CA THR A 109 -37.81 24.18 2.67
C THR A 109 -38.76 24.80 1.65
N ASP A 110 -39.94 25.21 2.10
CA ASP A 110 -40.90 26.00 1.31
C ASP A 110 -40.41 27.45 1.11
N GLU A 111 -41.10 28.25 0.27
CA GLU A 111 -40.77 29.67 0.00
C GLU A 111 -40.77 30.53 1.28
N SER A 112 -41.44 30.07 2.33
CA SER A 112 -41.49 30.71 3.65
C SER A 112 -40.41 30.22 4.63
N GLY A 113 -39.51 29.32 4.21
CA GLY A 113 -38.44 28.75 5.04
C GLY A 113 -38.89 27.67 6.03
N GLN A 114 -40.14 27.19 5.93
CA GLN A 114 -40.63 26.05 6.71
C GLN A 114 -40.09 24.74 6.13
N LEU A 115 -39.60 23.85 6.98
CA LEU A 115 -39.11 22.53 6.62
C LEU A 115 -40.26 21.67 6.08
N LEU A 116 -40.17 21.20 4.84
CA LEU A 116 -41.15 20.31 4.22
C LEU A 116 -40.80 18.85 4.48
N PHE A 117 -39.59 18.43 4.08
CA PHE A 117 -39.06 17.09 4.31
C PHE A 117 -37.53 17.06 4.16
N ASN A 118 -36.90 15.98 4.59
CA ASN A 118 -35.47 15.73 4.40
C ASN A 118 -35.23 14.90 3.15
N GLU A 119 -34.38 15.39 2.25
CA GLU A 119 -33.88 14.62 1.11
C GLU A 119 -32.55 13.94 1.49
N TYR A 120 -32.46 12.64 1.22
CA TYR A 120 -31.25 11.86 1.49
C TYR A 120 -30.45 11.68 0.20
N CYS A 121 -29.19 12.09 0.23
CA CYS A 121 -28.28 11.98 -0.89
C CYS A 121 -26.94 11.38 -0.47
N ASN A 122 -26.17 10.96 -1.47
CA ASN A 122 -24.78 10.58 -1.29
C ASN A 122 -23.93 11.84 -1.25
N ALA A 123 -23.38 12.17 -0.08
CA ALA A 123 -22.51 13.34 0.07
C ALA A 123 -21.30 13.22 -0.87
N ASP A 124 -21.09 14.21 -1.73
CA ASP A 124 -19.95 14.25 -2.65
C ASP A 124 -19.29 15.62 -2.60
N GLY A 125 -17.99 15.61 -2.38
CA GLY A 125 -17.19 16.82 -2.30
C GLY A 125 -15.74 16.50 -2.00
N GLU A 126 -14.89 17.45 -2.34
CA GLU A 126 -13.46 17.41 -2.05
C GLU A 126 -13.15 18.39 -0.93
N ILE A 127 -12.75 17.87 0.22
CA ILE A 127 -12.34 18.68 1.37
C ILE A 127 -10.87 18.39 1.64
N ILE A 128 -10.05 19.45 1.53
CA ILE A 128 -8.62 19.40 1.73
C ILE A 128 -8.31 19.89 3.14
N GLY A 129 -7.76 19.02 3.97
CA GLY A 129 -7.29 19.32 5.31
C GLY A 129 -5.77 19.50 5.36
N GLN A 130 -5.31 20.49 6.12
CA GLN A 130 -3.90 20.64 6.50
C GLN A 130 -3.63 19.86 7.78
N ILE A 131 -2.65 18.97 7.73
CA ILE A 131 -2.24 18.11 8.84
C ILE A 131 -0.83 18.49 9.27
N LYS A 132 -0.59 18.51 10.59
CA LYS A 132 0.74 18.69 11.19
C LYS A 132 1.14 17.40 11.89
N GLU A 133 1.96 16.59 11.22
CA GLU A 133 2.39 15.29 11.72
C GLU A 133 3.79 15.37 12.32
N LYS A 134 4.00 14.72 13.48
CA LYS A 134 5.34 14.54 14.05
C LYS A 134 6.03 13.37 13.32
N TYR A 135 7.23 13.63 12.80
CA TYR A 135 8.05 12.62 12.16
C TYR A 135 9.23 12.23 13.07
N GLU A 136 9.46 10.93 13.24
CA GLU A 136 10.58 10.39 14.02
C GLU A 136 11.04 9.07 13.38
N GLU A 137 12.25 9.08 12.84
CA GLU A 137 12.90 7.87 12.29
C GLU A 137 14.23 7.65 13.02
N LYS A 138 14.46 6.43 13.51
CA LYS A 138 15.66 6.07 14.28
C LYS A 138 16.56 5.12 13.50
N LEU A 139 17.86 5.33 13.63
CA LEU A 139 18.91 4.48 13.09
C LEU A 139 19.88 4.13 14.22
N ASN A 140 20.04 2.85 14.52
CA ASN A 140 21.02 2.38 15.48
C ASN A 140 22.44 2.72 14.98
N ILE A 141 23.31 3.20 15.87
CA ILE A 141 24.71 3.54 15.54
C ILE A 141 25.46 2.28 15.10
N LYS A 142 25.19 1.15 15.76
CA LYS A 142 25.83 -0.12 15.46
C LYS A 142 25.12 -0.82 14.32
N TYR A 143 25.89 -1.30 13.35
CA TYR A 143 25.42 -2.20 12.31
C TYR A 143 26.36 -3.38 12.14
N GLN A 144 25.79 -4.48 11.66
CA GLN A 144 26.52 -5.69 11.33
C GLN A 144 27.03 -5.58 9.89
N ASP A 145 28.34 -5.39 9.73
CA ASP A 145 28.98 -5.46 8.43
C ASP A 145 29.31 -6.91 8.08
N LYS A 146 28.92 -7.34 6.88
CA LYS A 146 29.16 -8.70 6.37
C LYS A 146 30.35 -8.66 5.44
N LYS A 147 31.55 -8.94 5.96
CA LYS A 147 32.75 -9.05 5.13
C LYS A 147 32.83 -10.45 4.52
N THR A 148 32.75 -10.53 3.19
CA THR A 148 32.91 -11.80 2.47
C THR A 148 34.38 -12.21 2.47
N GLU A 149 34.70 -13.41 2.95
CA GLU A 149 36.08 -13.91 2.95
C GLU A 149 36.37 -14.73 1.70
N LYS A 150 35.54 -15.73 1.42
CA LYS A 150 35.74 -16.69 0.34
C LYS A 150 34.41 -17.01 -0.34
N SER A 151 34.43 -17.04 -1.67
CA SER A 151 33.31 -17.49 -2.49
C SER A 151 33.67 -18.82 -3.15
N THR A 152 32.86 -19.85 -2.93
CA THR A 152 32.97 -21.12 -3.65
C THR A 152 31.84 -21.20 -4.67
N LYS A 153 32.17 -21.56 -5.91
CA LYS A 153 31.21 -21.76 -6.99
C LYS A 153 31.14 -23.26 -7.30
N ILE A 154 29.94 -23.81 -7.33
CA ILE A 154 29.68 -25.22 -7.65
C ILE A 154 28.62 -25.23 -8.74
N ILE A 155 28.87 -25.97 -9.82
CA ILE A 155 27.93 -26.13 -10.93
C ILE A 155 27.48 -27.58 -10.92
N VAL A 156 26.17 -27.79 -10.86
CA VAL A 156 25.56 -29.14 -10.88
C VAL A 156 24.37 -29.16 -11.84
N PRO A 157 24.17 -30.25 -12.57
CA PRO A 157 22.95 -30.44 -13.35
C PRO A 157 21.76 -30.62 -12.42
N SER A 158 20.62 -30.04 -12.74
CA SER A 158 19.37 -30.19 -11.99
C SER A 158 18.26 -30.66 -12.90
N PHE A 159 17.43 -31.56 -12.38
CA PHE A 159 16.25 -32.09 -13.02
C PHE A 159 15.04 -31.72 -12.15
N LEU A 160 13.95 -31.25 -12.76
CA LEU A 160 12.73 -30.84 -12.05
C LEU A 160 13.00 -29.88 -10.85
N GLU A 161 13.92 -28.93 -11.04
CA GLU A 161 14.33 -27.94 -10.01
C GLU A 161 14.86 -28.55 -8.68
N TYR A 162 15.33 -29.80 -8.70
CA TYR A 162 15.94 -30.45 -7.54
C TYR A 162 17.15 -29.65 -7.02
N LYS A 163 17.12 -29.27 -5.74
CA LYS A 163 18.20 -28.51 -5.10
C LYS A 163 19.19 -29.41 -4.40
N TRP A 164 20.37 -29.59 -4.99
CA TRP A 164 21.48 -30.39 -4.46
C TRP A 164 22.03 -29.89 -3.13
N ILE A 165 22.07 -28.55 -2.94
CA ILE A 165 22.72 -27.94 -1.79
C ILE A 165 21.69 -27.20 -0.94
N LYS A 166 21.46 -27.69 0.29
CA LYS A 166 20.60 -27.04 1.28
C LYS A 166 21.40 -26.03 2.12
N ASN A 167 20.86 -24.83 2.33
CA ASN A 167 21.50 -23.79 3.13
C ASN A 167 21.37 -24.03 4.65
N LYS A 168 22.09 -25.02 5.19
CA LYS A 168 22.10 -25.38 6.63
C LYS A 168 23.25 -24.80 7.49
N GLY A 169 23.92 -23.73 7.07
CA GLY A 169 25.18 -23.28 7.70
C GLY A 169 25.07 -21.89 8.30
N LYS A 170 25.75 -21.64 9.42
CA LYS A 170 25.86 -20.31 10.02
C LYS A 170 26.77 -19.41 9.17
N ASN A 171 26.41 -18.12 9.07
CA ASN A 171 27.20 -17.07 8.41
C ASN A 171 27.65 -17.39 6.96
N ARG A 172 26.76 -18.03 6.19
CA ARG A 172 26.93 -18.23 4.76
C ARG A 172 25.71 -17.79 3.99
N GLU A 173 25.95 -17.16 2.86
CA GLU A 173 24.92 -16.83 1.88
C GLU A 173 25.06 -17.82 0.71
N LEU A 174 23.96 -18.52 0.42
CA LEU A 174 23.86 -19.43 -0.72
C LEU A 174 23.00 -18.74 -1.77
N THR A 175 23.62 -18.33 -2.88
CA THR A 175 22.90 -17.90 -4.07
C THR A 175 22.89 -19.04 -5.07
N CYS A 176 21.73 -19.34 -5.65
CA CYS A 176 21.60 -20.31 -6.72
C CYS A 176 21.14 -19.57 -7.98
N GLU A 177 21.98 -19.56 -9.01
CA GLU A 177 21.60 -19.14 -10.35
C GLU A 177 21.24 -20.38 -11.14
N GLU A 178 20.10 -20.39 -11.83
CA GLU A 178 19.66 -21.54 -12.62
C GLU A 178 19.57 -21.17 -14.09
N THR A 179 20.34 -21.88 -14.91
CA THR A 179 20.33 -21.74 -16.36
C THR A 179 19.53 -22.90 -16.95
N LYS A 180 18.29 -22.65 -17.36
CA LYS A 180 17.44 -23.66 -18.02
C LYS A 180 17.96 -23.92 -19.43
N MET A 181 18.10 -25.19 -19.81
CA MET A 181 18.54 -25.54 -21.16
C MET A 181 17.41 -25.31 -22.17
N LYS A 182 17.75 -24.77 -23.35
CA LYS A 182 16.81 -24.55 -24.45
C LYS A 182 17.17 -25.48 -25.61
N PHE A 183 16.15 -26.02 -26.29
CA PHE A 183 16.35 -26.78 -27.52
C PHE A 183 16.12 -25.89 -28.77
N PHE A 184 15.04 -25.11 -28.80
CA PHE A 184 14.75 -24.13 -29.86
C PHE A 184 13.79 -23.03 -29.37
N GLY A 185 14.00 -21.78 -29.78
CA GLY A 185 13.13 -20.64 -29.43
C GLY A 185 12.82 -20.52 -27.93
N ASP A 186 11.53 -20.56 -27.59
CA ASP A 186 11.03 -20.50 -26.20
C ASP A 186 10.76 -21.88 -25.58
N TYR A 187 11.32 -22.95 -26.15
CA TYR A 187 11.18 -24.31 -25.63
C TYR A 187 12.31 -24.64 -24.64
N TYR A 188 11.99 -24.63 -23.35
CA TYR A 188 12.90 -24.94 -22.25
C TYR A 188 12.74 -26.39 -21.80
N LEU A 189 13.85 -27.10 -21.65
CA LEU A 189 13.88 -28.49 -21.17
C LEU A 189 13.68 -28.53 -19.64
N PRO A 190 13.17 -29.65 -19.10
CA PRO A 190 13.07 -29.89 -17.66
C PRO A 190 14.42 -30.17 -16.99
N ILE A 191 15.53 -29.83 -17.67
CA ILE A 191 16.90 -29.97 -17.23
C ILE A 191 17.53 -28.56 -17.21
N SER A 192 18.18 -28.23 -16.11
CA SER A 192 18.84 -26.96 -15.90
C SER A 192 20.25 -27.17 -15.36
N MET A 193 21.10 -26.15 -15.50
CA MET A 193 22.38 -26.07 -14.80
C MET A 193 22.24 -25.12 -13.63
N GLN A 194 22.39 -25.63 -12.42
CA GLN A 194 22.36 -24.82 -11.20
C GLN A 194 23.79 -24.46 -10.79
N LYS A 195 24.05 -23.17 -10.71
CA LYS A 195 25.30 -22.59 -10.25
C LYS A 195 25.09 -22.04 -8.84
N TYR A 196 25.59 -22.79 -7.87
CA TYR A 196 25.60 -22.40 -6.47
C TYR A 196 26.83 -21.53 -6.18
N THR A 197 26.59 -20.32 -5.69
CA THR A 197 27.63 -19.45 -5.13
C THR A 197 27.46 -19.42 -3.61
N ILE A 198 28.41 -20.03 -2.90
CA ILE A 198 28.47 -20.03 -1.44
C ILE A 198 29.44 -18.93 -1.01
N LYS A 199 28.92 -17.84 -0.45
CA LYS A 199 29.72 -16.78 0.16
C LYS A 199 29.77 -16.99 1.67
N LYS A 200 30.96 -17.25 2.22
CA LYS A 200 31.17 -17.22 3.67
C LYS A 200 31.48 -15.80 4.10
N TYR A 201 30.74 -15.29 5.09
CA TYR A 201 30.96 -13.96 5.63
C TYR A 201 31.31 -14.02 7.12
N LYS A 202 32.15 -13.09 7.58
CA LYS A 202 32.27 -12.78 9.00
C LYS A 202 31.46 -11.54 9.31
N ILE A 203 30.70 -11.61 10.40
CA ILE A 203 29.96 -10.48 10.94
C ILE A 203 30.92 -9.70 11.82
N THR A 204 31.13 -8.44 11.50
CA THR A 204 31.86 -7.50 12.36
C THR A 204 30.93 -6.35 12.71
N GLU A 205 30.91 -5.96 13.98
CA GLU A 205 30.19 -4.75 14.39
C GLU A 205 30.97 -3.51 13.99
N LYS A 206 30.30 -2.61 13.28
CA LYS A 206 30.82 -1.29 12.93
C LYS A 206 29.83 -0.21 13.33
N ASN A 207 30.35 0.99 13.54
CA ASN A 207 29.54 2.16 13.85
C ASN A 207 29.35 3.00 12.58
N TYR A 208 28.14 3.49 12.34
CA TYR A 208 27.91 4.49 11.30
C TYR A 208 28.63 5.79 11.65
N SER A 209 29.28 6.39 10.65
CA SER A 209 29.67 7.80 10.76
C SER A 209 28.43 8.69 10.75
N LYS A 210 28.57 9.93 11.24
CA LYS A 210 27.48 10.92 11.21
C LYS A 210 26.95 11.14 9.78
N GLU A 211 27.84 11.25 8.80
CA GLU A 211 27.50 11.47 7.39
C GLU A 211 26.77 10.26 6.78
N GLN A 212 27.20 9.04 7.10
CA GLN A 212 26.54 7.82 6.65
C GLN A 212 25.12 7.71 7.22
N ALA A 213 24.97 7.98 8.52
CA ALA A 213 23.67 7.98 9.18
C ALA A 213 22.74 9.04 8.59
N GLU A 214 23.26 10.24 8.32
CA GLU A 214 22.52 11.33 7.69
C GLU A 214 22.04 10.95 6.28
N LYS A 215 22.90 10.36 5.45
CA LYS A 215 22.52 9.90 4.11
C LYS A 215 21.42 8.84 4.15
N ILE A 216 21.53 7.86 5.05
CA ILE A 216 20.52 6.79 5.19
C ILE A 216 19.18 7.37 5.65
N LEU A 217 19.18 8.21 6.68
CA LEU A 217 17.98 8.83 7.23
C LEU A 217 17.32 9.77 6.23
N ASN A 218 18.11 10.56 5.50
CA ASN A 218 17.60 11.45 4.46
C ASN A 218 17.03 10.67 3.26
N ASN A 219 17.67 9.58 2.84
CA ASN A 219 17.11 8.72 1.78
C ASN A 219 15.76 8.13 2.19
N LYS A 220 15.65 7.62 3.42
CA LYS A 220 14.36 7.13 3.95
C LYS A 220 13.30 8.23 3.98
N PHE A 221 13.66 9.43 4.46
CA PHE A 221 12.77 10.57 4.50
C PHE A 221 12.30 11.01 3.11
N ASN A 222 13.22 11.09 2.15
CA ASN A 222 12.92 11.42 0.75
C ASN A 222 12.01 10.38 0.10
N ASN A 223 12.22 9.09 0.38
CA ASN A 223 11.32 8.04 -0.10
C ASN A 223 9.91 8.19 0.47
N LYS A 224 9.77 8.47 1.77
CA LYS A 224 8.46 8.74 2.38
C LYS A 224 7.79 9.95 1.73
N MET A 225 8.56 11.03 1.50
CA MET A 225 8.10 12.24 0.84
C MET A 225 7.63 11.97 -0.59
N PHE A 226 8.36 11.17 -1.35
CA PHE A 226 8.01 10.80 -2.71
C PHE A 226 6.69 10.00 -2.75
N VAL A 227 6.53 9.02 -1.86
CA VAL A 227 5.25 8.30 -1.69
C VAL A 227 4.12 9.27 -1.30
N MET A 228 4.43 10.26 -0.46
CA MET A 228 3.68 11.50 -0.18
C MET A 228 3.02 12.08 -1.44
N GLU A 229 3.88 12.51 -2.35
CA GLU A 229 3.54 13.22 -3.58
C GLU A 229 2.82 12.32 -4.58
N GLN A 230 3.21 11.05 -4.71
CA GLN A 230 2.53 10.09 -5.59
C GLN A 230 1.08 9.83 -5.17
N LYS A 231 0.76 9.97 -3.88
CA LYS A 231 -0.63 9.93 -3.37
C LYS A 231 -1.41 11.23 -3.60
N GLY A 232 -0.79 12.23 -4.22
CA GLY A 232 -1.40 13.54 -4.48
C GLY A 232 -1.37 14.48 -3.28
N TYR A 233 -0.62 14.19 -2.21
CA TYR A 233 -0.55 15.08 -1.05
C TYR A 233 0.36 16.28 -1.35
N LYS A 234 -0.10 17.48 -1.05
CA LYS A 234 0.68 18.70 -1.26
C LYS A 234 1.45 19.05 0.02
N ILE A 235 2.75 18.81 0.03
CA ILE A 235 3.60 19.16 1.19
C ILE A 235 3.88 20.67 1.20
N ILE A 236 3.69 21.28 2.37
CA ILE A 236 3.87 22.73 2.59
C ILE A 236 5.18 23.00 3.32
N GLN A 237 5.47 22.28 4.40
CA GLN A 237 6.65 22.52 5.23
C GLN A 237 7.31 21.21 5.68
N LYS A 238 8.64 21.19 5.59
CA LYS A 238 9.50 20.07 6.01
C LYS A 238 10.49 20.57 7.05
N ASN A 239 10.15 20.45 8.33
CA ASN A 239 11.03 20.88 9.42
C ASN A 239 11.59 19.67 10.15
N VAL A 240 12.63 19.05 9.59
CA VAL A 240 13.32 17.90 10.19
C VAL A 240 14.73 18.28 10.63
N LYS A 241 15.15 17.75 11.78
CA LYS A 241 16.49 17.93 12.35
C LYS A 241 17.01 16.58 12.83
N MET A 242 18.27 16.31 12.56
CA MET A 242 18.94 15.13 13.08
C MET A 242 19.39 15.38 14.53
N LYS A 243 19.09 14.41 15.40
CA LYS A 243 19.54 14.35 16.78
C LYS A 243 20.40 13.10 16.96
N LYS A 244 21.51 13.24 17.68
CA LYS A 244 22.35 12.11 18.08
C LYS A 244 22.04 11.76 19.54
N THR A 245 21.75 10.50 19.79
CA THR A 245 21.65 9.87 21.11
C THR A 245 22.85 8.93 21.30
N MET A 246 23.09 8.44 22.52
CA MET A 246 24.22 7.54 22.82
C MET A 246 24.27 6.30 21.91
N ASP A 247 23.11 5.74 21.57
CA ASP A 247 23.01 4.48 20.81
C ASP A 247 22.40 4.63 19.41
N SER A 248 21.88 5.82 19.06
CA SER A 248 21.16 6.00 17.79
C SER A 248 21.27 7.41 17.22
N TYR A 249 21.18 7.53 15.91
CA TYR A 249 20.83 8.76 15.21
C TYR A 249 19.33 8.79 14.96
N ALA A 250 18.67 9.91 15.22
CA ALA A 250 17.24 10.08 14.99
C ALA A 250 16.98 11.32 14.13
N LEU A 251 16.16 11.18 13.09
CA LEU A 251 15.65 12.32 12.32
C LEU A 251 14.27 12.69 12.87
N CYS A 252 14.19 13.79 13.61
CA CYS A 252 12.98 14.25 14.27
C CYS A 252 12.49 15.55 13.65
N GLY A 253 11.18 15.68 13.45
CA GLY A 253 10.64 16.91 12.89
C GLY A 253 9.13 17.01 12.90
N LYS A 254 8.66 18.07 12.24
CA LYS A 254 7.24 18.26 11.93
C LYS A 254 7.10 18.42 10.42
N ILE A 255 6.13 17.70 9.86
CA ILE A 255 5.77 17.79 8.45
C ILE A 255 4.36 18.38 8.39
N THR A 256 4.21 19.43 7.57
CA THR A 256 2.90 20.02 7.28
C THR A 256 2.54 19.72 5.83
N TYR A 257 1.41 19.06 5.62
CA TYR A 257 0.93 18.70 4.28
C TYR A 257 -0.58 18.79 4.18
N ASN A 258 -1.07 18.95 2.95
CA ASN A 258 -2.48 18.96 2.60
C ASN A 258 -2.86 17.62 2.00
N LYS A 259 -3.97 17.05 2.47
CA LYS A 259 -4.53 15.77 2.03
C LYS A 259 -6.07 15.88 1.93
N PRO A 260 -6.74 15.18 1.00
CA PRO A 260 -8.18 14.97 1.05
C PRO A 260 -8.59 14.16 2.29
N ILE A 261 -9.51 14.69 3.11
CA ILE A 261 -9.84 14.13 4.44
C ILE A 261 -11.22 13.45 4.52
N GLY A 262 -11.95 13.38 3.42
CA GLY A 262 -13.30 12.82 3.37
C GLY A 262 -13.30 11.30 3.50
N LYS A 263 -14.02 10.78 4.48
CA LYS A 263 -14.29 9.35 4.66
C LYS A 263 -15.80 9.13 4.69
N VAL A 264 -16.28 8.09 4.01
CA VAL A 264 -17.70 7.72 3.98
C VAL A 264 -18.18 7.23 5.36
N SER A 265 -19.32 7.74 5.80
CA SER A 265 -20.07 7.29 6.97
C SER A 265 -21.54 7.09 6.59
N TYR A 266 -22.00 5.84 6.56
CA TYR A 266 -23.38 5.53 6.15
C TYR A 266 -24.42 6.10 7.12
N ILE A 267 -25.53 6.55 6.56
CA ILE A 267 -26.69 7.04 7.30
C ILE A 267 -27.70 5.90 7.44
N ASP A 268 -28.09 5.58 8.68
CA ASP A 268 -29.17 4.64 8.96
C ASP A 268 -30.53 5.37 8.94
N VAL A 269 -31.15 5.46 7.76
CA VAL A 269 -32.40 6.21 7.52
C VAL A 269 -33.53 5.82 8.49
N LYS A 270 -33.71 4.53 8.76
CA LYS A 270 -34.77 4.02 9.67
C LYS A 270 -34.68 4.57 11.09
N LYS A 271 -33.45 4.80 11.58
CA LYS A 271 -33.22 5.26 12.95
C LYS A 271 -33.52 6.75 13.10
N ILE A 272 -33.33 7.54 12.04
CA ILE A 272 -33.58 8.99 12.02
C ILE A 272 -35.09 9.27 11.94
N GLU A 273 -35.83 8.46 11.18
CA GLU A 273 -37.30 8.55 11.12
C GLU A 273 -37.95 8.19 12.47
N GLU A 274 -37.45 7.17 13.17
CA GLU A 274 -37.93 6.81 14.52
C GLU A 274 -37.65 7.91 15.57
N GLU A 275 -36.47 8.55 15.52
CA GLU A 275 -36.11 9.64 16.44
C GLU A 275 -36.92 10.91 16.18
N THR A 276 -37.17 11.29 14.91
CA THR A 276 -37.99 12.46 14.55
C THR A 276 -39.46 12.31 14.94
N VAL A 277 -40.04 11.10 14.77
CA VAL A 277 -41.41 10.80 15.24
C VAL A 277 -41.49 10.89 16.77
N SER A 278 -40.51 10.34 17.49
CA SER A 278 -40.50 10.38 18.96
C SER A 278 -40.35 11.78 19.57
N ILE A 279 -39.74 12.73 18.85
CA ILE A 279 -39.60 14.13 19.26
C ILE A 279 -40.91 14.90 19.01
N ASN A 280 -41.58 14.64 17.89
CA ASN A 280 -42.88 15.25 17.58
C ASN A 280 -44.02 14.73 18.48
N GLU A 281 -43.92 13.49 18.98
CA GLU A 281 -44.88 12.93 19.95
C GLU A 281 -44.68 13.44 21.39
N ARG A 282 -43.57 14.14 21.68
CA ARG A 282 -43.24 14.68 23.00
C ARG A 282 -43.45 16.19 23.14
N ASN A 283 -43.79 16.89 22.06
CA ASN A 283 -44.16 18.30 22.03
C ASN A 283 -45.67 18.48 21.87
#